data_AF-A0A7Y9LBU5-F1
#
_entry.id   AF-A0A7Y9LBU5-F1
#
_cell.length_a   1.000
_cell.length_b   1.000
_cell.length_c   1.000
_cell.angle_alpha   90.00
_cell.angle_beta   90.00
_cell.angle_gamma   90.00
#
_symmetry.space_group_name_H-M   'P 1'
#
loop_
_entity.id
_entity.type
_entity.pdbx_description
1 polymer ?
#
loop_
_entity_poly.entity_id
_entity_poly.type
_entity_poly.pdbx_seq_one_letter_code
_entity_poly.pdbx_strand_id
1 'polypeptide(L)' 'MAQGGKRERAVLAIVGSILVWGGFGVSALLAVVAVVLTVQGSPVAWPALLILIAVAALVGLLGLWIVRRSNVPLGDALNL' A
#
# COMPACT_ATOMS: atom_id res chain seq x y z
N MET A 1 27.59 -12.30 16.50
CA MET A 1 26.14 -12.44 16.22
C MET A 1 25.49 -11.13 15.72
N ALA A 2 26.21 -10.24 15.02
CA ALA A 2 25.76 -8.85 14.77
C ALA A 2 25.39 -8.50 13.31
N GLN A 3 25.20 -9.49 12.43
CA GLN A 3 24.81 -9.24 11.02
C GLN A 3 23.36 -9.63 10.68
N GLY A 4 22.70 -10.48 11.47
CA GLY A 4 21.32 -10.91 11.21
C GLY A 4 20.30 -9.75 11.24
N GLY A 5 20.40 -8.88 12.24
CA GLY A 5 19.43 -7.80 12.44
C GLY A 5 19.44 -6.69 11.37
N LYS A 6 20.56 -6.47 10.65
CA LYS A 6 20.59 -5.49 9.55
C LYS A 6 19.84 -5.99 8.32
N ARG A 7 20.02 -7.26 7.98
CA ARG A 7 19.37 -7.89 6.81
C ARG A 7 17.87 -8.05 7.05
N GLU A 8 17.47 -8.42 8.25
CA GLU A 8 16.06 -8.54 8.66
C GLU A 8 15.33 -7.19 8.61
N ARG A 9 15.96 -6.11 9.10
CA ARG A 9 15.42 -4.74 8.99
C ARG A 9 15.27 -4.28 7.55
N ALA A 10 16.23 -4.60 6.69
CA ALA A 10 16.17 -4.26 5.27
C ALA A 10 15.04 -5.01 4.54
N VAL A 11 14.86 -6.31 4.82
CA VAL A 11 13.75 -7.10 4.24
C VAL A 11 12.40 -6.56 4.71
N LEU A 12 12.25 -6.23 6.00
CA LEU A 12 11.02 -5.64 6.53
C LEU A 12 10.73 -4.27 5.90
N ALA A 13 11.75 -3.44 5.67
CA ALA A 13 11.58 -2.17 4.97
C ALA A 13 11.11 -2.37 3.52
N ILE A 14 11.72 -3.30 2.77
CA ILE A 14 11.31 -3.61 1.39
C ILE A 14 9.88 -4.12 1.32
N VAL A 15 9.53 -5.10 2.16
CA VAL A 15 8.16 -5.66 2.22
C VAL A 15 7.17 -4.57 2.60
N GLY A 16 7.50 -3.77 3.62
CA GLY A 16 6.67 -2.65 4.03
C GLY A 16 6.43 -1.66 2.90
N SER A 17 7.47 -1.24 2.19
CA SER A 17 7.37 -0.30 1.07
C SER A 17 6.57 -0.83 -0.11
N ILE A 18 6.73 -2.11 -0.46
CA ILE A 18 5.92 -2.76 -1.50
C ILE A 18 4.44 -2.74 -1.10
N LEU A 19 4.13 -3.02 0.17
CA LEU A 19 2.76 -2.97 0.68
C LEU A 19 2.20 -1.54 0.68
N VAL A 20 3.01 -0.53 1.02
CA VAL A 20 2.60 0.89 0.93
C VAL A 20 2.25 1.26 -0.51
N TRP A 21 3.20 1.09 -1.42
CA TRP A 21 3.01 1.48 -2.82
C TRP A 21 1.93 0.65 -3.50
N GLY A 22 1.89 -0.66 -3.26
CA GLY A 22 0.86 -1.55 -3.79
C GLY A 22 -0.52 -1.20 -3.25
N GLY A 23 -0.66 -1.03 -1.92
CA GLY A 23 -1.94 -0.73 -1.29
C GLY A 23 -2.51 0.62 -1.72
N PHE A 24 -1.73 1.69 -1.61
CA PHE A 24 -2.19 3.02 -2.03
C PHE A 24 -2.30 3.16 -3.55
N GLY A 25 -1.40 2.55 -4.31
CA GLY A 25 -1.46 2.55 -5.78
C GLY A 25 -2.71 1.86 -6.31
N VAL A 26 -3.03 0.66 -5.80
CA VAL A 26 -4.26 -0.05 -6.17
C VAL A 26 -5.50 0.74 -5.73
N SER A 27 -5.49 1.33 -4.53
CA SER A 27 -6.61 2.16 -4.05
C SER A 27 -6.86 3.35 -4.96
N ALA A 28 -5.81 4.05 -5.37
CA ALA A 28 -5.90 5.20 -6.27
C ALA A 28 -6.40 4.77 -7.66
N LEU A 29 -5.89 3.66 -8.19
CA LEU A 29 -6.31 3.12 -9.48
C LEU A 29 -7.79 2.71 -9.47
N LEU A 30 -8.24 2.02 -8.42
CA LEU A 30 -9.66 1.67 -8.25
C LEU A 30 -10.55 2.91 -8.15
N ALA A 31 -10.09 3.98 -7.47
CA ALA A 31 -10.84 5.24 -7.41
C ALA A 31 -10.95 5.90 -8.79
N VAL A 32 -9.87 5.93 -9.59
CA VAL A 32 -9.90 6.44 -10.97
C VAL A 32 -10.86 5.62 -11.83
N VAL A 33 -10.78 4.29 -11.77
CA VAL A 33 -11.69 3.39 -12.49
C VAL A 33 -13.13 3.65 -12.08
N ALA A 34 -13.42 3.85 -10.79
CA ALA A 34 -14.75 4.22 -10.29
C ALA A 34 -15.31 5.45 -11.00
N VAL A 35 -14.51 6.52 -11.04
CA VAL A 35 -14.89 7.80 -11.63
C VAL A 35 -15.12 7.63 -13.13
N VAL A 36 -14.22 6.94 -13.83
CA VAL A 36 -14.34 6.69 -15.28
C VAL A 36 -15.62 5.92 -15.60
N LEU A 37 -15.90 4.82 -14.89
CA LEU A 37 -17.10 4.01 -15.11
C LEU A 37 -18.38 4.82 -14.82
N THR A 38 -18.34 5.67 -13.80
CA THR A 38 -19.46 6.55 -13.44
C THR A 38 -19.74 7.58 -14.53
N VAL A 39 -18.69 8.22 -15.07
CA VAL A 39 -18.80 9.20 -16.17
C VAL A 39 -19.30 8.55 -17.44
N GLN A 40 -18.93 7.30 -17.70
CA GLN A 40 -19.40 6.52 -18.85
C GLN A 40 -20.85 6.00 -18.69
N GLY A 41 -21.50 6.23 -17.55
CA GLY A 41 -22.84 5.72 -17.27
C GLY A 41 -22.90 4.20 -17.13
N SER A 42 -21.76 3.53 -16.95
CA SER A 42 -21.70 2.08 -16.75
C SER A 42 -22.15 1.72 -15.32
N PRO A 43 -22.83 0.59 -15.11
CA PRO A 43 -23.24 0.18 -13.78
C PRO A 43 -22.01 -0.09 -12.90
N VAL A 44 -21.91 0.65 -11.79
CA VAL A 44 -20.83 0.49 -10.80
C VAL A 44 -21.41 -0.13 -9.53
N ALA A 45 -20.86 -1.26 -9.11
CA ALA A 45 -21.17 -1.88 -7.82
C ALA A 45 -20.47 -1.11 -6.68
N TRP A 46 -20.95 0.11 -6.40
CA TRP A 46 -20.36 1.03 -5.42
C TRP A 46 -20.00 0.41 -4.07
N PRO A 47 -20.88 -0.39 -3.42
CA PRO A 47 -20.54 -0.97 -2.13
C PRO A 47 -19.32 -1.89 -2.19
N ALA A 48 -19.26 -2.77 -3.20
CA ALA A 48 -18.14 -3.70 -3.38
C ALA A 48 -16.85 -2.96 -3.73
N LEU A 49 -16.93 -1.95 -4.59
CA LEU A 49 -15.77 -1.16 -5.00
C LEU A 49 -15.19 -0.36 -3.83
N LEU A 50 -16.04 0.27 -3.02
CA LEU A 50 -15.61 1.00 -1.82
C LEU A 50 -14.95 0.08 -0.80
N ILE A 51 -15.47 -1.14 -0.62
CA ILE A 51 -14.84 -2.15 0.24
C ILE A 51 -13.45 -2.50 -0.29
N LEU A 52 -13.30 -2.73 -1.60
CA LEU A 52 -12.00 -3.04 -2.21
C LEU A 52 -10.99 -1.91 -2.05
N ILE A 53 -11.42 -0.65 -2.26
CA ILE A 53 -10.58 0.54 -2.04
C ILE A 53 -10.15 0.62 -0.56
N ALA A 54 -11.09 0.44 0.37
CA ALA A 54 -10.79 0.48 1.80
C ALA A 54 -9.81 -0.63 2.21
N VAL A 55 -10.00 -1.85 1.71
CA VAL A 55 -9.09 -2.98 1.98
C VAL A 55 -7.69 -2.70 1.42
N ALA A 56 -7.58 -2.22 0.19
CA ALA A 56 -6.29 -1.87 -0.41
C ALA A 56 -5.58 -0.73 0.38
N ALA A 57 -6.33 0.26 0.85
CA ALA A 57 -5.80 1.34 1.66
C ALA A 57 -5.32 0.83 3.03
N LEU A 58 -6.06 -0.10 3.65
CA LEU A 58 -5.64 -0.77 4.89
C LEU A 58 -4.35 -1.58 4.71
N VAL A 59 -4.18 -2.25 3.57
CA VAL A 59 -2.91 -2.92 3.23
C VAL A 59 -1.76 -1.92 3.11
N GLY A 60 -1.99 -0.76 2.50
CA GLY A 60 -1.01 0.33 2.45
C GLY A 60 -0.64 0.86 3.84
N LEU A 61 -1.63 1.03 4.72
CA LEU A 61 -1.42 1.42 6.11
C LEU A 61 -0.65 0.37 6.92
N LEU A 62 -0.91 -0.92 6.70
CA LEU A 62 -0.13 -2.01 7.30
C LEU A 62 1.32 -1.97 6.82
N GLY A 63 1.56 -1.71 5.52
CA GLY A 63 2.90 -1.46 5.00
C GLY A 63 3.63 -0.34 5.73
N LEU A 64 2.96 0.81 5.92
CA LEU A 64 3.52 1.95 6.66
C LEU A 64 3.86 1.58 8.10
N TRP A 65 3.00 0.81 8.74
CA TRP A 65 3.24 0.34 10.11
C TRP A 65 4.45 -0.61 10.20
N ILE A 66 4.62 -1.51 9.22
CA ILE A 66 5.79 -2.39 9.11
C ILE A 66 7.07 -1.57 8.92
N VAL A 67 7.08 -0.59 8.01
CA VAL A 67 8.24 0.30 7.80
C VAL A 67 8.56 1.08 9.07
N ARG A 68 7.56 1.61 9.79
CA ARG A 68 7.80 2.31 11.06
C ARG A 68 8.43 1.41 12.12
N ARG A 69 8.14 0.10 12.12
CA ARG A 69 8.76 -0.86 13.04
C ARG A 69 10.17 -1.30 12.61
N SER A 70 10.58 -1.12 11.36
CA SER A 70 11.88 -1.57 10.88
C SER A 70 13.06 -0.68 11.31
N ASN A 71 12.81 0.47 11.96
CA ASN A 71 13.82 1.47 12.34
C ASN A 71 14.61 2.05 11.15
N VAL A 72 14.06 1.97 9.94
CA VAL A 72 14.62 2.58 8.72
C VAL A 72 13.89 3.90 8.46
N PRO A 73 14.59 4.98 8.04
CA PRO A 73 13.93 6.21 7.65
C PRO A 73 12.86 5.95 6.59
N LEU A 74 11.66 6.51 6.79
CA LEU A 74 10.54 6.33 5.86
C LEU A 74 10.90 6.77 4.43
N GLY A 75 11.73 7.81 4.29
CA GLY A 75 12.23 8.27 3.00
C GLY A 75 13.05 7.20 2.29
N ASP A 76 14.03 6.59 2.98
CA ASP A 76 14.88 5.55 2.38
C ASP A 76 14.11 4.27 2.07
N ALA A 77 13.11 3.93 2.88
CA ALA A 77 12.26 2.78 2.62
C ALA A 77 11.35 3.02 1.41
N LEU A 78 10.70 4.18 1.31
CA LEU A 78 9.74 4.48 0.24
C LEU A 78 10.40 4.85 -1.09
N ASN A 79 11.66 5.31 -1.06
CA ASN A 79 12.46 5.69 -2.21
C ASN A 79 13.31 4.54 -2.78
N LEU A 80 12.91 3.29 -2.51
CA LEU A 80 13.49 2.07 -3.07
C LEU A 80 13.65 2.14 -4.60
#